data_AF-A0A832KEA9-F1
#
_entry.id   AF-A0A832KEA9-F1
#
_cell.length_a   1.000
_cell.length_b   1.000
_cell.length_c   1.000
_cell.angle_alpha   90.00
_cell.angle_beta   90.00
_cell.angle_gamma   90.00
#
_symmetry.space_group_name_H-M   'P 1'
#
loop_
_entity.id
_entity.type
_entity.pdbx_description
1 polymer ?
#
loop_
_entity_poly.entity_id
_entity_poly.type
_entity_poly.pdbx_seq_one_letter_code
_entity_poly.pdbx_strand_id
1 'polypeptide(L)'
;MSGDMIEIAEARGVEVHGYEGGFFSFTNSPYYAHGRLSAVDIYPPRGELEALSPVDGRIRFVKAISADRDYAIVLEAEDDPSVCIKILHVEPGPGLKPGDRVGVGEGLGRILWSPFYDFWTDPHIHVEVRPAMDPLRARGGFEMDLKILTEKMIFKPSQEGAEPNLSVLRVEEVKDRYVLLKRSR
;
A
#
# COMPACT_ATOMS: atom_id res chain seq x y z
N MET A 1 15.13 10.59 10.42
CA MET A 1 15.82 9.33 10.07
C MET A 1 15.00 8.79 8.92
N SER A 2 15.58 8.50 7.76
CA SER A 2 14.84 7.77 6.73
C SER A 2 14.45 6.44 7.36
N GLY A 3 13.16 6.22 7.58
CA GLY A 3 12.68 4.96 8.12
C GLY A 3 13.08 3.85 7.16
N ASP A 4 13.65 2.76 7.68
CA ASP A 4 13.86 1.57 6.87
C ASP A 4 12.51 1.11 6.31
N MET A 5 12.49 0.68 5.06
CA MET A 5 11.28 0.25 4.35
C MET A 5 11.26 -1.27 4.29
N ILE A 6 10.10 -1.87 4.58
CA ILE A 6 9.91 -3.33 4.59
C ILE A 6 8.95 -3.74 3.49
N GLU A 7 9.29 -4.78 2.74
CA GLU A 7 8.39 -5.34 1.72
C GLU A 7 7.14 -5.94 2.38
N ILE A 8 5.97 -5.49 1.92
CA ILE A 8 4.64 -5.87 2.43
C ILE A 8 3.75 -6.54 1.38
N ALA A 9 4.04 -6.40 0.09
CA ALA A 9 3.29 -7.06 -0.96
C ALA A 9 4.05 -7.05 -2.28
N GLU A 10 3.61 -7.88 -3.22
CA GLU A 10 4.08 -7.88 -4.60
C GLU A 10 2.88 -7.84 -5.56
N ALA A 11 3.02 -7.18 -6.70
CA ALA A 11 2.09 -7.36 -7.82
C ALA A 11 2.79 -7.15 -9.17
N ARG A 12 2.74 -8.17 -10.04
CA ARG A 12 3.28 -8.11 -11.40
C ARG A 12 4.77 -7.72 -11.47
N GLY A 13 5.57 -8.19 -10.53
CA GLY A 13 6.99 -7.89 -10.37
C GLY A 13 7.27 -6.58 -9.63
N VAL A 14 6.25 -5.85 -9.17
CA VAL A 14 6.41 -4.63 -8.37
C VAL A 14 6.33 -4.98 -6.88
N GLU A 15 7.46 -4.84 -6.20
CA GLU A 15 7.55 -4.94 -4.73
C GLU A 15 7.05 -3.64 -4.08
N VAL A 16 6.08 -3.77 -3.17
CA VAL A 16 5.49 -2.66 -2.42
C VAL A 16 5.95 -2.72 -0.97
N HIS A 17 6.41 -1.58 -0.48
CA HIS A 17 7.06 -1.46 0.83
C HIS A 17 6.30 -0.53 1.76
N GLY A 18 6.19 -0.92 3.03
CA GLY A 18 5.71 -0.07 4.12
C GLY A 18 6.86 0.45 4.99
N TYR A 19 6.57 1.43 5.82
CA TYR A 19 7.52 1.93 6.82
C TYR A 19 7.77 0.87 7.90
N GLU A 20 9.02 0.62 8.26
CA GLU A 20 9.34 -0.16 9.46
C GLU A 20 8.75 0.52 10.70
N GLY A 21 7.98 -0.23 11.49
CA GLY A 21 7.26 0.30 12.65
C GLY A 21 6.04 1.17 12.31
N GLY A 22 5.73 1.37 11.02
CA GLY A 22 4.50 2.01 10.54
C GLY A 22 3.31 1.04 10.48
N PHE A 23 2.19 1.54 9.97
CA PHE A 23 0.99 0.75 9.74
C PHE A 23 0.68 0.70 8.24
N PHE A 24 -0.03 -0.33 7.81
CA PHE A 24 -0.62 -0.39 6.48
C PHE A 24 -1.95 -1.12 6.53
N SER A 25 -2.79 -0.91 5.53
CA SER A 25 -4.03 -1.67 5.38
C SER A 25 -4.41 -1.87 3.92
N PHE A 26 -4.75 -3.10 3.58
CA PHE A 26 -5.33 -3.44 2.28
C PHE A 26 -6.85 -3.25 2.26
N THR A 27 -7.50 -3.05 3.41
CA THR A 27 -8.96 -3.14 3.54
C THR A 27 -9.62 -2.00 4.32
N ASN A 28 -8.85 -1.01 4.78
CA ASN A 28 -9.40 0.07 5.61
C ASN A 28 -10.37 0.98 4.84
N SER A 29 -10.03 1.27 3.58
CA SER A 29 -10.83 2.19 2.76
C SER A 29 -11.98 1.47 2.03
N PRO A 30 -13.18 2.07 1.94
CA PRO A 30 -14.37 1.42 1.34
C PRO A 30 -14.36 1.39 -0.19
N TYR A 31 -13.25 1.77 -0.82
CA TYR A 31 -13.13 1.88 -2.27
C TYR A 31 -12.91 0.50 -2.93
N TYR A 32 -13.32 0.39 -4.20
CA TYR A 32 -13.33 -0.87 -4.95
C TYR A 32 -12.00 -1.63 -4.90
N ALA A 33 -10.88 -0.91 -4.99
CA ALA A 33 -9.55 -1.51 -5.04
C ALA A 33 -9.22 -2.29 -3.75
N HIS A 34 -9.58 -1.76 -2.58
CA HIS A 34 -9.39 -2.44 -1.29
C HIS A 34 -10.25 -3.70 -1.15
N GLY A 35 -11.47 -3.67 -1.69
CA GLY A 35 -12.33 -4.85 -1.76
C GLY A 35 -11.82 -5.96 -2.69
N ARG A 36 -10.77 -5.69 -3.47
CA ARG A 36 -10.12 -6.63 -4.40
C ARG A 36 -8.65 -6.89 -4.07
N LEU A 37 -8.16 -6.40 -2.93
CA LEU A 37 -6.74 -6.44 -2.56
C LEU A 37 -5.84 -5.88 -3.67
N SER A 38 -6.34 -4.91 -4.45
CA SER A 38 -5.60 -4.27 -5.53
C SER A 38 -5.07 -2.89 -5.15
N ALA A 39 -5.08 -2.58 -3.86
CA ALA A 39 -4.59 -1.34 -3.27
C ALA A 39 -4.12 -1.56 -1.84
N VAL A 40 -3.20 -0.71 -1.40
CA VAL A 40 -2.77 -0.62 -0.01
C VAL A 40 -2.66 0.84 0.43
N ASP A 41 -3.14 1.11 1.64
CA ASP A 41 -2.95 2.37 2.34
C ASP A 41 -1.77 2.21 3.30
N ILE A 42 -0.74 3.04 3.18
CA ILE A 42 0.52 2.96 3.91
C ILE A 42 0.66 4.21 4.79
N TYR A 43 0.71 4.01 6.10
CA TYR A 43 0.76 5.06 7.10
C TYR A 43 2.20 5.23 7.57
N PRO A 44 2.80 6.43 7.44
CA PRO A 44 4.09 6.70 8.04
C PRO A 44 4.00 6.63 9.58
N PRO A 45 5.13 6.64 10.29
CA PRO A 45 5.15 6.82 11.73
C PRO A 45 4.30 8.04 12.14
N ARG A 46 3.56 7.89 13.25
CA ARG A 46 2.58 8.89 13.69
C ARG A 46 3.23 10.28 13.83
N GLY A 47 2.68 11.25 13.11
CA GLY A 47 3.14 12.64 13.12
C GLY A 47 4.09 12.99 11.97
N GLU A 48 4.56 12.01 11.21
CA GLU A 48 5.33 12.25 9.99
C GLU A 48 4.42 12.52 8.80
N LEU A 49 4.82 13.48 7.96
CA LEU A 49 4.09 13.86 6.74
C LEU A 49 4.99 13.79 5.50
N GLU A 50 6.24 13.35 5.64
CA GLU A 50 7.10 13.09 4.50
C GLU A 50 6.66 11.79 3.83
N ALA A 51 6.33 11.87 2.54
CA ALA A 51 5.97 10.72 1.75
C ALA A 51 7.25 10.10 1.20
N LEU A 52 7.59 8.89 1.64
CA LEU A 52 8.68 8.10 1.06
C LEU A 52 8.09 7.16 0.00
N SER A 53 8.84 6.91 -1.06
CA SER A 53 8.39 6.01 -2.11
C SER A 53 8.28 4.58 -1.57
N PRO A 54 7.12 3.93 -1.70
CA PRO A 54 6.94 2.54 -1.30
C PRO A 54 7.41 1.56 -2.39
N VAL A 55 7.84 2.06 -3.56
CA VAL A 55 8.20 1.25 -4.72
C VAL A 55 9.41 1.88 -5.42
N ASP A 56 10.12 1.06 -6.20
CA ASP A 56 11.02 1.55 -7.24
C ASP A 56 10.22 1.89 -8.50
N GLY A 57 10.67 2.90 -9.24
CA GLY A 57 10.11 3.20 -10.55
C GLY A 57 10.61 4.48 -11.19
N ARG A 58 10.06 4.78 -12.37
CA ARG A 58 10.33 6.03 -13.08
C ARG A 58 9.07 6.87 -13.19
N ILE A 59 9.14 8.15 -12.84
CA ILE A 59 7.97 9.04 -12.90
C ILE A 59 7.51 9.16 -14.35
N ARG A 60 6.29 8.71 -14.63
CA ARG A 60 5.63 8.90 -15.93
C ARG A 60 5.00 10.28 -16.02
N PHE A 61 4.20 10.62 -15.01
CA PHE A 61 3.56 11.92 -14.88
C PHE A 61 2.99 12.12 -13.48
N VAL A 62 2.70 13.38 -13.16
CA VAL A 62 1.90 13.75 -11.98
C VAL A 62 0.66 14.50 -12.46
N LYS A 63 -0.50 14.17 -11.88
CA LYS A 63 -1.77 14.79 -12.25
C LYS A 63 -2.50 15.27 -11.00
N ALA A 64 -2.84 16.55 -10.96
CA ALA A 64 -3.74 17.10 -9.96
C ALA A 64 -5.18 16.55 -10.16
N ILE A 65 -5.84 16.21 -9.07
CA ILE A 65 -7.20 15.66 -9.03
C ILE A 65 -8.02 16.37 -7.93
N SER A 66 -9.35 16.16 -7.92
CA SER A 66 -10.26 16.74 -6.92
C SER A 66 -10.19 18.26 -6.79
N ALA A 67 -10.15 18.95 -7.94
CA ALA A 67 -9.98 20.40 -8.03
C ALA A 67 -8.69 20.87 -7.35
N ASP A 68 -7.58 20.21 -7.71
CA ASP A 68 -6.22 20.52 -7.27
C ASP A 68 -5.99 20.39 -5.75
N ARG A 69 -6.79 19.56 -5.09
CA ARG A 69 -6.67 19.26 -3.65
C ARG A 69 -6.03 17.92 -3.36
N ASP A 70 -5.67 17.17 -4.40
CA ASP A 70 -4.97 15.90 -4.31
C ASP A 70 -4.22 15.63 -5.63
N TYR A 71 -3.36 14.62 -5.65
CA TYR A 71 -2.55 14.26 -6.81
C TYR A 71 -2.53 12.76 -7.04
N ALA A 72 -2.38 12.39 -8.30
CA ALA A 72 -1.95 11.06 -8.73
C ALA A 72 -0.54 11.15 -9.29
N ILE A 73 0.42 10.56 -8.59
CA ILE A 73 1.79 10.34 -9.06
C ILE A 73 1.81 8.96 -9.72
N VAL A 74 2.16 8.91 -11.00
CA VAL A 74 2.22 7.65 -11.76
C VAL A 74 3.65 7.33 -12.09
N LEU A 75 4.10 6.14 -11.68
CA LEU A 75 5.42 5.59 -11.97
C LEU A 75 5.28 4.45 -12.99
N GLU A 76 6.26 4.28 -13.88
CA GLU A 76 6.43 3.08 -14.69
C GLU A 76 7.30 2.09 -13.92
N ALA A 77 6.92 0.80 -13.95
CA ALA A 77 7.78 -0.26 -13.46
C ALA A 77 8.97 -0.41 -14.42
N GLU A 78 10.19 -0.50 -13.89
CA GLU A 78 11.39 -0.56 -14.73
C GLU A 78 11.50 -1.91 -15.48
N ASP A 79 11.01 -2.99 -14.87
CA ASP A 79 11.13 -4.34 -15.42
C ASP A 79 9.99 -4.72 -16.40
N ASP A 80 8.83 -4.08 -16.29
CA ASP A 80 7.68 -4.31 -17.18
C ASP A 80 6.98 -2.99 -17.55
N PRO A 81 7.21 -2.44 -18.76
CA PRO A 81 6.59 -1.19 -19.20
C PRO A 81 5.08 -1.30 -19.42
N SER A 82 4.51 -2.51 -19.38
CA SER A 82 3.05 -2.71 -19.39
C SER A 82 2.41 -2.49 -18.01
N VAL A 83 3.22 -2.29 -16.98
CA VAL A 83 2.81 -2.07 -15.59
C VAL A 83 3.18 -0.66 -15.14
N CYS A 84 2.29 -0.03 -14.38
CA CYS A 84 2.53 1.25 -13.73
C CYS A 84 2.04 1.20 -12.28
N ILE A 85 2.58 2.10 -11.46
CA ILE A 85 2.17 2.30 -10.07
C ILE A 85 1.47 3.65 -9.98
N LYS A 86 0.27 3.66 -9.39
CA LYS A 86 -0.46 4.89 -9.07
C LYS A 86 -0.35 5.13 -7.57
N ILE A 87 0.17 6.30 -7.21
CA ILE A 87 0.30 6.77 -5.84
C ILE A 87 -0.61 7.99 -5.66
N LEU A 88 -1.47 7.98 -4.64
CA LEU A 88 -2.34 9.10 -4.29
C LEU A 88 -1.97 9.73 -2.94
N HIS A 89 -2.55 10.90 -2.68
CA HIS A 89 -2.48 11.61 -1.40
C HIS A 89 -1.11 12.16 -1.04
N VAL A 90 -0.31 12.45 -2.07
CA VAL A 90 1.02 13.05 -1.93
C VAL A 90 1.10 14.29 -2.80
N GLU A 91 1.36 15.44 -2.18
CA GLU A 91 1.83 16.63 -2.88
C GLU A 91 3.26 16.38 -3.36
N PRO A 92 3.51 16.38 -4.68
CA PRO A 92 4.82 16.04 -5.22
C PRO A 92 5.88 17.06 -4.76
N GLY A 93 7.06 16.57 -4.38
CA GLY A 93 8.21 17.44 -4.10
C GLY A 93 8.59 18.31 -5.31
N PRO A 94 9.09 19.54 -5.11
CA PRO A 94 9.36 20.50 -6.18
C PRO A 94 10.43 20.04 -7.19
N GLY A 95 11.23 19.03 -6.83
CA GLY A 95 12.27 18.45 -7.68
C GLY A 95 11.80 17.33 -8.61
N LEU A 96 10.62 16.74 -8.38
CA LEU A 96 10.17 15.54 -9.11
C LEU A 96 9.61 15.89 -10.48
N LYS A 97 10.12 15.21 -11.51
CA LYS A 97 9.77 15.45 -12.92
C LYS A 97 9.55 14.12 -13.66
N PRO A 98 8.72 14.13 -14.72
CA PRO A 98 8.65 13.01 -15.64
C PRO A 98 10.04 12.58 -16.12
N GLY A 99 10.33 11.29 -16.05
CA GLY A 99 11.61 10.69 -16.38
C GLY A 99 12.54 10.46 -15.18
N ASP A 100 12.30 11.07 -14.02
CA ASP A 100 13.11 10.85 -12.83
C ASP A 100 12.91 9.43 -12.30
N ARG A 101 14.00 8.78 -11.87
CA ARG A 101 13.94 7.52 -11.13
C ARG A 101 13.73 7.85 -9.66
N VAL A 102 12.85 7.10 -9.01
CA VAL A 102 12.63 7.13 -7.56
C VAL A 102 12.85 5.73 -7.02
N GLY A 103 13.63 5.64 -5.96
CA GLY A 103 13.89 4.41 -5.23
C GLY A 103 12.98 4.23 -4.02
N VAL A 104 12.81 2.99 -3.55
CA VAL A 104 12.18 2.72 -2.26
C VAL A 104 12.85 3.54 -1.15
N GLY A 105 12.05 4.24 -0.35
CA GLY A 105 12.54 5.08 0.74
C GLY A 105 12.98 6.48 0.31
N GLU A 106 13.01 6.81 -0.98
CA GLU A 106 13.30 8.17 -1.44
C GLU A 106 12.07 9.08 -1.32
N GLY A 107 12.29 10.38 -1.09
CA GLY A 107 11.21 11.34 -0.88
C GLY A 107 10.37 11.62 -2.13
N LEU A 108 9.07 11.35 -2.06
CA LEU A 108 8.07 11.73 -3.07
C LEU A 108 7.45 13.10 -2.82
N GLY A 109 7.60 13.65 -1.61
CA GLY A 109 7.02 14.93 -1.23
C GLY A 109 6.29 14.85 0.10
N ARG A 110 5.08 15.40 0.17
CA ARG A 110 4.36 15.56 1.43
C ARG A 110 2.97 14.93 1.37
N ILE A 111 2.63 14.12 2.37
CA ILE A 111 1.29 13.53 2.50
C ILE A 111 0.27 14.64 2.71
N LEU A 112 -0.83 14.56 1.95
CA LEU A 112 -1.94 15.48 1.98
C LEU A 112 -3.06 15.00 2.91
N TRP A 113 -3.81 15.96 3.45
CA TRP A 113 -5.15 15.72 3.95
C TRP A 113 -6.11 15.69 2.76
N SER A 114 -6.23 14.50 2.17
CA SER A 114 -7.02 14.32 0.96
C SER A 114 -8.51 14.56 1.22
N PRO A 115 -9.26 15.17 0.26
CA PRO A 115 -10.72 15.24 0.33
C PRO A 115 -11.39 13.87 0.22
N PHE A 116 -10.64 12.80 -0.08
CA PHE A 116 -11.14 11.42 -0.09
C PHE A 116 -11.10 10.74 1.28
N TYR A 117 -10.49 11.38 2.29
CA TYR A 117 -10.45 10.89 3.66
C TYR A 117 -11.74 11.20 4.42
N ASP A 118 -12.17 10.24 5.24
CA ASP A 118 -13.09 10.52 6.34
C ASP A 118 -12.35 11.26 7.47
N PHE A 119 -13.07 12.01 8.31
CA PHE A 119 -12.48 12.86 9.34
C PHE A 119 -11.69 12.10 10.44
N TRP A 120 -11.88 10.79 10.55
CA TRP A 120 -11.17 9.91 11.48
C TRP A 120 -10.03 9.13 10.82
N THR A 121 -9.77 9.34 9.52
CA THR A 121 -8.73 8.63 8.79
C THR A 121 -7.40 9.37 8.95
N ASP A 122 -6.41 8.69 9.52
CA ASP A 122 -5.04 9.23 9.60
C ASP A 122 -4.46 9.40 8.18
N PRO A 123 -3.65 10.44 7.93
CA PRO A 123 -3.01 10.63 6.62
C PRO A 123 -2.12 9.44 6.22
N HIS A 124 -2.22 9.02 4.97
CA HIS A 124 -1.48 7.87 4.43
C HIS A 124 -1.13 8.07 2.95
N ILE A 125 -0.33 7.16 2.41
CA ILE A 125 -0.07 7.02 0.98
C ILE A 125 -0.96 5.89 0.47
N HIS A 126 -1.69 6.11 -0.61
CA HIS A 126 -2.46 5.06 -1.26
C HIS A 126 -1.74 4.57 -2.51
N VAL A 127 -1.54 3.26 -2.65
CA VAL A 127 -0.77 2.65 -3.73
C VAL A 127 -1.60 1.61 -4.48
N GLU A 128 -1.59 1.67 -5.80
CA GLU A 128 -2.11 0.62 -6.69
C GLU A 128 -1.08 0.24 -7.74
N VAL A 129 -0.92 -1.06 -8.02
CA VAL A 129 -0.21 -1.54 -9.21
C VAL A 129 -1.23 -1.83 -10.31
N ARG A 130 -1.00 -1.31 -11.53
CA ARG A 130 -2.02 -1.20 -12.57
C ARG A 130 -1.44 -1.43 -13.98
N PRO A 131 -2.26 -1.79 -14.98
CA PRO A 131 -1.83 -1.74 -16.37
C PRO A 131 -1.44 -0.30 -16.77
N ALA A 132 -0.31 -0.12 -17.45
CA ALA A 132 0.19 1.19 -17.89
C ALA A 132 -0.75 1.92 -18.85
N MET A 133 -1.61 1.17 -19.55
CA MET A 133 -2.66 1.71 -20.42
C MET A 133 -3.91 2.19 -19.65
N ASP A 134 -4.02 1.87 -18.37
CA ASP A 134 -5.11 2.32 -17.49
C ASP A 134 -4.60 2.88 -16.13
N PRO A 135 -3.80 3.97 -16.15
CA PRO A 135 -3.08 4.43 -14.97
C PRO A 135 -3.96 5.18 -13.96
N LEU A 136 -5.17 5.62 -14.34
CA LEU A 136 -5.95 6.58 -13.55
C LEU A 136 -7.36 6.13 -13.14
N ARG A 137 -7.90 5.05 -13.72
CA ARG A 137 -9.26 4.61 -13.34
C ARG A 137 -9.29 4.09 -11.91
N ALA A 138 -10.48 4.12 -11.33
CA ALA A 138 -10.74 3.60 -9.98
C ALA A 138 -10.83 2.06 -9.91
N ARG A 139 -10.83 1.35 -11.04
CA ARG A 139 -10.92 -0.12 -11.13
C ARG A 139 -9.88 -0.67 -12.09
N GLY A 140 -9.57 -1.96 -12.00
CA GLY A 140 -8.64 -2.62 -12.93
C GLY A 140 -7.18 -2.63 -12.46
N GLY A 141 -6.93 -2.35 -11.19
CA GLY A 141 -5.63 -2.64 -10.58
C GLY A 141 -5.41 -4.15 -10.44
N PHE A 142 -4.16 -4.55 -10.40
CA PHE A 142 -3.76 -5.93 -10.16
C PHE A 142 -3.91 -6.27 -8.67
N GLU A 143 -4.38 -7.48 -8.40
CA GLU A 143 -4.41 -8.03 -7.04
C GLU A 143 -2.97 -8.19 -6.52
N MET A 144 -2.77 -7.83 -5.26
CA MET A 144 -1.47 -7.90 -4.57
C MET A 144 -1.30 -9.26 -3.89
N ASP A 145 -0.16 -9.90 -4.14
CA ASP A 145 0.29 -11.08 -3.41
C ASP A 145 0.82 -10.67 -2.04
N LEU A 146 0.26 -11.28 -0.99
CA LEU A 146 0.59 -11.03 0.41
C LEU A 146 1.46 -12.14 1.02
N LYS A 147 1.95 -13.09 0.20
CA LYS A 147 2.79 -14.22 0.66
C LYS A 147 3.94 -13.75 1.53
N ILE A 148 4.64 -12.69 1.12
CA ILE A 148 5.78 -12.13 1.86
C ILE A 148 5.43 -11.77 3.31
N LEU A 149 4.23 -11.23 3.56
CA LEU A 149 3.75 -10.97 4.91
C LEU A 149 3.43 -12.28 5.63
N THR A 150 2.70 -13.19 4.98
CA THR A 150 2.29 -14.44 5.62
C THR A 150 3.46 -15.33 6.02
N GLU A 151 4.56 -15.30 5.25
CA GLU A 151 5.80 -16.02 5.56
C GLU A 151 6.57 -15.37 6.72
N LYS A 152 6.54 -14.03 6.82
CA LYS A 152 7.15 -13.26 7.92
C LYS A 152 6.29 -13.21 9.18
N MET A 153 5.00 -13.55 9.10
CA MET A 153 4.10 -13.58 10.25
C MET A 153 4.45 -14.75 11.18
N ILE A 154 5.32 -14.47 12.15
CA ILE A 154 5.61 -15.39 13.25
C ILE A 154 4.43 -15.37 14.21
N PHE A 155 3.59 -16.40 14.15
CA PHE A 155 2.59 -16.63 15.20
C PHE A 155 3.31 -17.07 16.48
N LYS A 156 3.68 -16.12 17.35
CA LYS A 156 4.22 -16.46 18.66
C LYS A 156 3.09 -17.08 19.48
N PRO A 157 3.20 -18.36 19.85
CA PRO A 157 2.23 -18.95 20.76
C PRO A 157 2.24 -18.15 22.07
N SER A 158 1.09 -18.11 22.74
CA SER A 158 0.95 -17.40 24.01
C SER A 158 1.88 -17.91 25.13
N GLN A 159 2.57 -19.03 24.93
CA GLN A 159 3.58 -19.58 25.85
C GLN A 159 4.81 -20.12 25.11
N GLU A 160 5.98 -19.93 25.72
CA GLU A 160 7.29 -20.40 25.25
C GLU A 160 7.31 -21.94 25.16
N GLY A 161 7.76 -22.48 24.01
CA GLY A 161 7.88 -23.93 23.78
C GLY A 161 6.65 -24.62 23.18
N ALA A 162 5.55 -23.90 22.89
CA ALA A 162 4.46 -24.45 22.10
C ALA A 162 4.76 -24.32 20.60
N GLU A 163 4.50 -25.35 19.79
CA GLU A 163 4.56 -25.19 18.34
C GLU A 163 3.42 -24.26 17.87
N PRO A 164 3.68 -23.37 16.88
CA PRO A 164 2.65 -22.51 16.30
C PRO A 164 1.65 -23.37 15.56
N ASN A 165 0.61 -23.78 16.28
CA ASN A 165 -0.38 -24.65 15.72
C ASN A 165 -1.43 -23.80 14.98
N LEU A 166 -1.25 -23.61 13.66
CA LEU A 166 -2.24 -22.96 12.80
C LEU A 166 -3.55 -23.77 12.70
N SER A 167 -3.60 -25.03 13.20
CA SER A 167 -4.85 -25.79 13.36
C SER A 167 -5.68 -25.37 14.59
N VAL A 168 -5.23 -24.36 15.33
CA VAL A 168 -5.89 -23.84 16.53
C VAL A 168 -6.95 -22.79 16.16
N LEU A 169 -7.11 -22.40 14.90
CA LEU A 169 -8.20 -21.50 14.49
C LEU A 169 -9.22 -22.27 13.65
N ARG A 170 -10.41 -22.44 14.19
CA ARG A 170 -11.57 -22.96 13.46
C ARG A 170 -12.36 -21.79 12.91
N VAL A 171 -12.70 -21.87 11.62
CA VAL A 171 -13.72 -21.00 11.02
C VAL A 171 -15.06 -21.33 11.65
N GLU A 172 -15.59 -20.42 12.47
CA GLU A 172 -16.92 -20.57 13.07
C GLU A 172 -18.00 -19.99 12.16
N GLU A 173 -17.68 -18.91 11.45
CA GLU A 173 -18.65 -18.22 10.61
C GLU A 173 -17.98 -17.61 9.39
N VAL A 174 -18.60 -17.79 8.23
CA VAL A 174 -18.26 -17.07 7.00
C VAL A 174 -19.49 -16.27 6.59
N LYS A 175 -19.31 -14.96 6.45
CA LYS A 175 -20.28 -14.04 5.84
C LYS A 175 -19.63 -13.37 4.65
N ASP A 176 -20.47 -12.75 3.83
CA ASP A 176 -20.03 -11.97 2.67
C ASP A 176 -19.01 -10.87 3.00
N ARG A 177 -18.91 -10.48 4.29
CA ARG A 177 -18.05 -9.39 4.76
C ARG A 177 -17.00 -9.77 5.81
N TYR A 178 -17.07 -10.95 6.42
CA TYR A 178 -16.10 -11.34 7.45
C TYR A 178 -16.00 -12.87 7.63
N VAL A 179 -14.88 -13.30 8.20
CA VAL A 179 -14.65 -14.66 8.69
C VAL A 179 -14.38 -14.59 10.20
N LEU A 180 -15.23 -15.25 10.99
CA LEU A 180 -15.02 -15.37 12.43
C LEU A 180 -14.16 -16.60 12.70
N LEU A 181 -12.97 -16.38 13.24
CA LEU A 181 -12.07 -17.43 13.70
C LEU A 181 -12.18 -17.59 15.20
N LYS A 182 -12.24 -18.83 15.67
CA LYS A 182 -12.24 -19.16 17.10
C LYS A 182 -11.12 -20.13 17.41
N ARG A 183 -10.54 -19.94 18.58
CA ARG A 183 -9.54 -20.85 19.11
C ARG A 183 -10.16 -22.24 19.31
N SER A 184 -9.75 -23.25 18.54
CA SER A 184 -10.00 -24.66 18.82
C SER A 184 -9.49 -24.96 20.23
N ARG A 185 -10.33 -25.56 21.07
CA ARG A 185 -9.93 -25.98 22.42
C ARG A 185 -8.88 -27.06 22.39
#